data_AF-A0A950IS23-F1
#
_entry.id   AF-A0A950IS23-F1
#
_cell.length_a   1.000
_cell.length_b   1.000
_cell.length_c   1.000
_cell.angle_alpha   90.00
_cell.angle_beta   90.00
_cell.angle_gamma   90.00
#
_symmetry.space_group_name_H-M   'P 1'
#
loop_
_entity.id
_entity.type
_entity.pdbx_description
1 polymer ?
#
loop_
_entity_poly.entity_id
_entity_poly.type
_entity_poly.pdbx_seq_one_letter_code
_entity_poly.pdbx_strand_id
1 'polypeptide(L)'
;MNRKVVSLLLLSGLCWAGVAWSAGFMKAGLWEVTVKSDMMQNMPKIPPEQIEKMKQMGINVPQMQGGAMMTKVCVSKEMAERDQMPTPQQQAASGCQAKNFQHSGDEYSVDIVCDGPDMQGTGTSKGRRVGSDGFTSTYQFKGTAHGHPVDQHVESNGKFISADCGDVKPFDAMKMK
;
A
#
# COMPACT_ATOMS: atom_id res chain seq x y z
N MET A 1 10.67 -72.77 -20.55
CA MET A 1 10.27 -72.30 -21.89
C MET A 1 9.36 -71.07 -21.74
N ASN A 2 9.97 -69.89 -21.83
CA ASN A 2 9.46 -68.58 -22.27
C ASN A 2 8.14 -67.94 -21.77
N ARG A 3 8.33 -66.75 -21.17
CA ARG A 3 7.61 -65.46 -21.35
C ARG A 3 6.21 -65.39 -20.70
N LYS A 4 5.84 -64.37 -19.91
CA LYS A 4 5.94 -62.93 -20.15
C LYS A 4 5.95 -62.11 -18.84
N VAL A 5 6.79 -61.08 -18.84
CA VAL A 5 6.75 -59.93 -17.93
C VAL A 5 5.51 -59.09 -18.26
N VAL A 6 4.69 -58.75 -17.27
CA VAL A 6 3.73 -57.64 -17.37
C VAL A 6 3.87 -56.80 -16.11
N SER A 7 4.51 -55.66 -16.31
CA SER A 7 4.70 -54.59 -15.34
C SER A 7 3.37 -54.06 -14.82
N LEU A 8 3.15 -54.11 -13.50
CA LEU A 8 2.05 -53.43 -12.85
C LEU A 8 2.49 -51.99 -12.56
N LEU A 9 1.90 -51.05 -13.30
CA LEU A 9 2.11 -49.61 -13.17
C LEU A 9 1.65 -49.11 -11.80
N LEU A 10 2.59 -48.57 -11.02
CA LEU A 10 2.32 -47.75 -9.83
C LEU A 10 1.73 -46.41 -10.29
N LEU A 11 0.41 -46.22 -10.15
CA LEU A 11 -0.23 -44.91 -10.29
C LEU A 11 0.00 -44.09 -9.02
N SER A 12 1.03 -43.26 -9.09
CA SER A 12 1.30 -42.15 -8.18
C SER A 12 0.22 -41.07 -8.29
N GLY A 13 -0.79 -41.13 -7.43
CA GLY A 13 -1.76 -40.05 -7.22
C GLY A 13 -1.25 -39.06 -6.17
N LEU A 14 -0.22 -38.28 -6.51
CA LEU A 14 0.16 -37.12 -5.70
C LEU A 14 -0.90 -36.03 -5.94
N CYS A 15 -1.94 -36.00 -5.11
CA CYS A 15 -2.81 -34.83 -5.01
C CYS A 15 -1.93 -33.65 -4.58
N TRP A 16 -1.52 -32.82 -5.54
CA TRP A 16 -1.05 -31.48 -5.27
C TRP A 16 -2.23 -30.76 -4.64
N ALA A 17 -2.24 -30.68 -3.32
CA ALA A 17 -3.03 -29.68 -2.63
C ALA A 17 -2.54 -28.34 -3.18
N GLY A 18 -3.32 -27.75 -4.09
CA GLY A 18 -3.18 -26.34 -4.42
C GLY A 18 -3.34 -25.61 -3.11
N VAL A 19 -2.22 -25.13 -2.57
CA VAL A 19 -2.23 -24.24 -1.42
C VAL A 19 -3.10 -23.07 -1.87
N ALA A 20 -4.29 -22.93 -1.30
CA ALA A 20 -5.06 -21.71 -1.45
C ALA A 20 -4.26 -20.65 -0.71
N TRP A 21 -3.46 -19.87 -1.44
CA TRP A 21 -2.86 -18.66 -0.89
C TRP A 21 -4.01 -17.84 -0.32
N SER A 22 -3.93 -17.52 0.98
CA SER A 22 -4.82 -16.53 1.56
C SER A 22 -4.72 -15.28 0.69
N ALA A 23 -5.85 -14.84 0.16
CA ALA A 23 -5.89 -13.63 -0.64
C ALA A 23 -5.66 -12.46 0.33
N GLY A 24 -4.40 -12.05 0.49
CA GLY A 24 -4.03 -10.91 1.32
C GLY A 24 -4.81 -9.66 0.91
N PHE A 25 -4.81 -8.65 1.78
CA PHE A 25 -5.65 -7.45 1.62
C PHE A 25 -5.50 -6.78 0.24
N MET A 26 -4.33 -6.91 -0.39
CA MET A 26 -3.98 -6.35 -1.69
C MET A 26 -3.40 -7.41 -2.63
N LYS A 27 -3.72 -7.34 -3.93
CA LYS A 27 -3.06 -8.16 -4.96
C LYS A 27 -1.64 -7.64 -5.25
N ALA A 28 -0.74 -8.56 -5.57
CA ALA A 28 0.55 -8.21 -6.18
C ALA A 28 0.34 -7.64 -7.59
N GLY A 29 1.10 -6.59 -7.93
CA GLY A 29 1.04 -5.93 -9.23
C GLY A 29 0.93 -4.41 -9.14
N LEU A 30 0.57 -3.79 -10.26
CA LEU A 30 0.45 -2.35 -10.42
C LEU A 30 -0.88 -1.84 -9.90
N TRP A 31 -0.80 -0.84 -9.03
CA TRP A 31 -1.94 -0.12 -8.49
C TRP A 31 -1.84 1.36 -8.84
N GLU A 32 -2.98 1.96 -9.17
CA GLU A 32 -3.14 3.41 -9.18
C GLU A 32 -3.79 3.82 -7.86
N VAL A 33 -3.14 4.71 -7.12
CA VAL A 33 -3.59 5.21 -5.82
C VAL A 33 -3.86 6.70 -5.95
N THR A 34 -5.07 7.09 -5.59
CA THR A 34 -5.48 8.49 -5.47
C THR A 34 -5.54 8.85 -3.99
N VAL A 35 -4.84 9.91 -3.61
CA VAL A 35 -4.83 10.46 -2.24
C VAL A 35 -5.40 11.88 -2.29
N LYS A 36 -6.32 12.20 -1.40
CA LYS A 36 -6.87 13.54 -1.16
C LYS A 36 -6.56 13.93 0.27
N SER A 37 -6.17 15.18 0.49
CA SER A 37 -6.02 15.72 1.84
C SER A 37 -6.37 17.19 1.86
N ASP A 38 -6.82 17.67 3.02
CA ASP A 38 -7.15 19.08 3.23
C ASP A 38 -5.93 19.98 2.98
N MET A 39 -4.73 19.47 3.32
CA MET A 39 -3.47 20.16 3.02
C MET A 39 -3.23 20.30 1.52
N MET A 40 -3.53 19.27 0.71
CA MET A 40 -3.39 19.33 -0.75
C MET A 40 -4.44 20.21 -1.42
N GLN A 41 -5.64 20.30 -0.86
CA GLN A 41 -6.67 21.23 -1.35
C GLN A 41 -6.22 22.69 -1.23
N ASN A 42 -5.47 23.00 -0.17
CA ASN A 42 -4.99 24.34 0.11
C ASN A 42 -3.58 24.63 -0.45
N MET A 43 -2.94 23.66 -1.11
CA MET A 43 -1.64 23.90 -1.73
C MET A 43 -1.75 24.78 -2.98
N PRO A 44 -0.85 25.77 -3.15
CA PRO A 44 -0.81 26.56 -4.36
C PRO A 44 -0.54 25.64 -5.57
N LYS A 45 -1.33 25.83 -6.63
CA LYS A 45 -1.15 25.08 -7.88
C LYS A 45 0.23 25.41 -8.45
N ILE A 46 1.08 24.39 -8.58
CA ILE A 46 2.39 24.55 -9.21
C ILE A 46 2.16 24.88 -10.70
N PRO A 47 2.72 25.99 -11.22
CA PRO A 47 2.60 26.32 -12.63
C PRO A 47 3.18 25.21 -13.52
N PRO A 48 2.60 24.95 -14.71
CA PRO A 48 3.08 23.89 -15.59
C PRO A 48 4.55 24.08 -16.01
N GLU A 49 5.01 25.33 -16.14
CA GLU A 49 6.41 25.64 -16.44
C GLU A 49 7.36 25.20 -15.31
N GLN A 50 6.93 25.30 -14.05
CA GLN A 50 7.71 24.82 -12.91
C GLN A 50 7.72 23.29 -12.82
N ILE A 51 6.61 22.65 -13.17
CA ILE A 51 6.57 21.18 -13.27
C ILE A 51 7.59 20.70 -14.31
N GLU A 52 7.67 21.38 -15.47
CA GLU A 52 8.61 21.00 -16.52
C GLU A 52 10.07 21.21 -16.10
N LYS A 53 10.38 22.33 -15.42
CA LYS A 53 11.71 22.56 -14.84
C LYS A 53 12.07 21.50 -13.80
N MET A 54 11.13 21.11 -12.95
CA MET A 54 11.34 20.03 -11.97
C MET A 54 11.62 18.70 -12.65
N LYS A 55 10.87 18.35 -13.71
CA LYS A 55 11.14 17.15 -14.51
C LYS A 55 12.52 17.18 -15.17
N GLN A 56 12.94 18.33 -15.72
CA GLN A 56 14.27 18.52 -16.29
C GLN A 56 15.38 18.34 -15.24
N MET A 57 15.11 18.68 -13.99
CA MET A 57 16.00 18.42 -12.85
C MET A 57 15.90 16.98 -12.31
N GLY A 58 15.14 16.09 -12.97
CA GLY A 58 14.97 14.69 -12.57
C GLY A 58 14.00 14.46 -11.42
N ILE A 59 13.21 15.47 -11.04
CA ILE A 59 12.20 15.35 -9.98
C ILE A 59 10.92 14.78 -10.61
N ASN A 60 10.51 13.60 -10.16
CA ASN A 60 9.24 12.99 -10.59
C ASN A 60 8.07 13.66 -9.84
N VAL A 61 7.34 14.53 -10.53
CA VAL A 61 6.17 15.21 -9.97
C VAL A 61 4.93 14.33 -10.20
N PRO A 62 4.26 13.84 -9.15
CA PRO A 62 3.05 13.04 -9.29
C PRO A 62 1.90 13.86 -9.87
N GLN A 63 0.93 13.19 -10.49
CA GLN A 63 -0.18 13.87 -11.15
C GLN A 63 -1.12 14.48 -10.10
N MET A 64 -1.29 15.80 -10.14
CA MET A 64 -2.16 16.54 -9.22
C MET A 64 -3.42 17.00 -9.95
N GLN A 65 -4.60 16.64 -9.44
CA GLN A 65 -5.88 17.08 -10.00
C GLN A 65 -6.91 17.32 -8.89
N GLY A 66 -7.45 18.53 -8.82
CA GLY A 66 -8.57 18.86 -7.91
C GLY A 66 -8.30 18.63 -6.43
N GLY A 67 -7.06 18.86 -5.95
CA GLY A 67 -6.67 18.59 -4.55
C GLY A 67 -6.37 17.12 -4.26
N ALA A 68 -6.37 16.27 -5.29
CA ALA A 68 -5.94 14.88 -5.22
C ALA A 68 -4.58 14.69 -5.90
N MET A 69 -3.75 13.81 -5.33
CA MET A 69 -2.53 13.30 -5.91
C MET A 69 -2.77 11.88 -6.40
N MET A 70 -2.43 11.59 -7.64
CA MET A 70 -2.49 10.26 -8.24
C MET A 70 -1.08 9.72 -8.46
N THR A 71 -0.86 8.49 -8.03
CA THR A 71 0.43 7.81 -8.15
C THR A 71 0.23 6.36 -8.56
N LYS A 72 1.22 5.80 -9.27
CA LYS A 72 1.29 4.38 -9.55
C LYS A 72 2.28 3.72 -8.61
N VAL A 73 1.87 2.64 -7.98
CA VAL A 73 2.67 1.89 -7.01
C VAL A 73 2.68 0.42 -7.40
N CYS A 74 3.87 -0.18 -7.42
CA CYS A 74 4.03 -1.60 -7.63
C CYS A 74 4.08 -2.33 -6.28
N VAL A 75 3.10 -3.20 -6.05
CA VAL A 75 3.01 -4.06 -4.86
C VAL A 75 3.68 -5.39 -5.17
N SER A 76 4.72 -5.73 -4.39
CA SER A 76 5.44 -7.00 -4.55
C SER A 76 4.58 -8.18 -4.08
N LYS A 77 4.93 -9.40 -4.52
CA LYS A 77 4.27 -10.62 -4.05
C LYS A 77 4.42 -10.81 -2.54
N GLU A 78 5.61 -10.53 -2.01
CA GLU A 78 5.87 -10.61 -0.58
C GLU A 78 5.01 -9.62 0.22
N MET A 79 4.81 -8.40 -0.29
CA MET A 79 3.89 -7.43 0.33
C MET A 79 2.44 -7.91 0.31
N ALA A 80 1.99 -8.49 -0.79
CA ALA A 80 0.62 -9.00 -0.94
C ALA A 80 0.34 -10.21 -0.05
N GLU A 81 1.36 -11.03 0.23
CA GLU A 81 1.25 -12.20 1.10
C GLU A 81 1.30 -11.86 2.59
N ARG A 82 1.84 -10.70 2.95
CA ARG A 82 1.71 -10.18 4.30
C ARG A 82 0.24 -9.73 4.46
N ASP A 83 -0.54 -10.46 5.24
CA ASP A 83 -1.87 -10.04 5.74
C ASP A 83 -1.81 -8.78 6.64
N GLN A 84 -0.67 -8.08 6.64
CA GLN A 84 -0.45 -6.84 7.33
C GLN A 84 -0.44 -5.75 6.28
N MET A 85 -1.36 -4.80 6.40
CA MET A 85 -1.21 -3.53 5.70
C MET A 85 0.17 -2.94 5.99
N PRO A 86 0.75 -2.18 5.04
CA PRO A 86 2.04 -1.53 5.24
C PRO A 86 1.90 -0.41 6.28
N THR A 87 1.84 -0.77 7.56
CA THR A 87 1.64 0.17 8.66
C THR A 87 2.62 -0.05 9.82
N PRO A 88 3.07 -1.25 10.22
CA PRO A 88 3.86 -1.33 11.47
C PRO A 88 5.33 -0.95 11.32
N GLN A 89 6.01 -1.40 10.26
CA GLN A 89 7.48 -1.26 10.17
C GLN A 89 7.94 0.10 9.65
N GLN A 90 7.12 0.79 8.87
CA GLN A 90 7.44 2.13 8.35
C GLN A 90 7.15 3.25 9.35
N GLN A 91 6.21 3.05 10.28
CA GLN A 91 5.84 4.04 11.31
C GLN A 91 6.85 4.12 12.48
N ALA A 92 7.55 3.02 12.78
CA ALA A 92 8.53 2.99 13.86
C ALA A 92 9.70 3.97 13.64
N ALA A 93 10.06 4.23 12.37
CA ALA A 93 11.12 5.18 12.02
C ALA A 93 10.73 6.65 12.24
N SER A 94 9.44 6.97 12.40
CA SER A 94 8.92 8.32 12.60
C SER A 94 8.44 8.60 14.05
N GLY A 95 8.74 7.71 15.00
CA GLY A 95 8.27 7.85 16.39
C GLY A 95 6.78 7.54 16.59
N CYS A 96 6.15 6.86 15.62
CA CYS A 96 4.74 6.51 15.65
C CYS A 96 4.55 4.99 15.84
N GLN A 97 3.55 4.62 16.63
CA GLN A 97 3.20 3.24 16.93
C GLN A 97 1.76 2.95 16.49
N ALA A 98 1.57 1.87 15.76
CA ALA A 98 0.26 1.30 15.51
C ALA A 98 -0.26 0.57 16.77
N LYS A 99 -1.48 0.90 17.20
CA LYS A 99 -2.20 0.29 18.33
C LYS A 99 -3.60 -0.12 17.89
N ASN A 100 -4.21 -1.02 18.66
CA ASN A 100 -5.61 -1.43 18.49
C ASN A 100 -5.98 -1.83 17.06
N PHE A 101 -5.10 -2.59 16.39
CA PHE A 101 -5.38 -3.09 15.06
C PHE A 101 -6.59 -4.03 15.10
N GLN A 102 -7.64 -3.68 14.38
CA GLN A 102 -8.85 -4.47 14.21
C GLN A 102 -9.03 -4.74 12.73
N HIS A 103 -9.35 -5.98 12.40
CA HIS A 103 -9.66 -6.41 11.05
C HIS A 103 -10.85 -7.34 11.09
N SER A 104 -11.84 -7.06 10.23
CA SER A 104 -13.07 -7.84 10.14
C SER A 104 -13.54 -7.90 8.69
N GLY A 105 -13.39 -9.07 8.08
CA GLY A 105 -13.77 -9.29 6.69
C GLY A 105 -12.97 -8.40 5.74
N ASP A 106 -13.65 -7.46 5.09
CA ASP A 106 -13.04 -6.51 4.16
C ASP A 106 -12.59 -5.22 4.84
N GLU A 107 -12.89 -4.99 6.11
CA GLU A 107 -12.65 -3.73 6.80
C GLU A 107 -11.50 -3.83 7.81
N TYR A 108 -10.82 -2.71 8.02
CA TYR A 108 -9.81 -2.57 9.05
C TYR A 108 -9.88 -1.22 9.76
N SER A 109 -9.36 -1.19 10.97
CA SER A 109 -9.10 0.02 11.74
C SER A 109 -7.80 -0.12 12.52
N VAL A 110 -7.05 0.95 12.64
CA VAL A 110 -5.83 1.02 13.44
C VAL A 110 -5.70 2.39 14.05
N ASP A 111 -5.31 2.44 15.31
CA ASP A 111 -4.93 3.68 15.98
C ASP A 111 -3.44 3.91 15.80
N ILE A 112 -3.05 5.15 15.59
CA ILE A 112 -1.67 5.57 15.42
C ILE A 112 -1.37 6.54 16.55
N VAL A 113 -0.35 6.25 17.35
CA VAL A 113 0.10 7.10 18.46
C VAL A 113 1.53 7.48 18.23
N CYS A 114 1.79 8.78 18.07
CA CYS A 114 3.12 9.34 17.89
C CYS A 114 3.53 10.04 19.19
N ASP A 115 4.74 9.75 19.66
CA ASP A 115 5.35 10.35 20.86
C ASP A 115 6.84 10.65 20.62
N GLY A 116 7.15 11.07 19.40
CA GLY A 116 8.50 11.43 18.96
C GLY A 116 8.82 12.91 19.19
N PRO A 117 10.10 13.29 19.19
CA PRO A 117 10.52 14.69 19.34
C PRO A 117 10.00 15.58 18.19
N ASP A 118 9.91 15.03 16.98
CA ASP A 118 9.45 15.74 15.79
C ASP A 118 7.94 15.60 15.54
N MET A 119 7.27 14.62 16.15
CA MET A 119 5.87 14.34 15.90
C MET A 119 5.20 13.72 17.13
N GLN A 120 4.19 14.42 17.66
CA GLN A 120 3.37 13.95 18.78
C GLN A 120 1.90 14.02 18.42
N GLY A 121 1.12 13.05 18.88
CA GLY A 121 -0.33 13.08 18.69
C GLY A 121 -0.93 11.71 18.44
N THR A 122 -2.19 11.74 18.02
CA THR A 122 -2.98 10.54 17.80
C THR A 122 -3.68 10.62 16.46
N GLY A 123 -3.78 9.49 15.80
CA GLY A 123 -4.55 9.32 14.59
C GLY A 123 -5.29 8.01 14.57
N THR A 124 -6.23 7.90 13.64
CA THR A 124 -6.94 6.66 13.34
C THR A 124 -6.94 6.50 11.83
N SER A 125 -6.54 5.31 11.37
CA SER A 125 -6.73 4.90 9.99
C SER A 125 -7.80 3.83 9.92
N LYS A 126 -8.73 3.99 8.99
CA LYS A 126 -9.75 2.99 8.68
C LYS A 126 -9.73 2.74 7.20
N GLY A 127 -10.09 1.55 6.78
CA GLY A 127 -10.28 1.29 5.37
C GLY A 127 -10.99 0.01 5.11
N ARG A 128 -11.26 -0.22 3.83
CA ARG A 128 -11.92 -1.41 3.35
C ARG A 128 -11.44 -1.83 1.99
N ARG A 129 -11.50 -3.13 1.75
CA ARG A 129 -11.42 -3.71 0.41
C ARG A 129 -12.72 -3.42 -0.34
N VAL A 130 -12.61 -3.15 -1.63
CA VAL A 130 -13.73 -2.96 -2.56
C VAL A 130 -13.59 -4.00 -3.67
N GLY A 131 -14.29 -5.12 -3.48
CA GLY A 131 -14.10 -6.29 -4.33
C GLY A 131 -12.67 -6.80 -4.25
N SER A 132 -12.15 -7.39 -5.33
CA SER A 132 -10.78 -7.90 -5.35
C SER A 132 -9.75 -6.90 -5.89
N ASP A 133 -10.19 -5.84 -6.56
CA ASP A 133 -9.36 -4.92 -7.37
C ASP A 133 -9.38 -3.48 -6.85
N GLY A 134 -9.94 -3.24 -5.68
CA GLY A 134 -10.08 -1.91 -5.12
C GLY A 134 -9.93 -1.88 -3.61
N PHE A 135 -9.58 -0.70 -3.10
CA PHE A 135 -9.68 -0.38 -1.68
C PHE A 135 -10.02 1.10 -1.49
N THR A 136 -10.58 1.43 -0.32
CA THR A 136 -10.68 2.79 0.17
C THR A 136 -10.17 2.88 1.59
N SER A 137 -9.63 4.02 1.98
CA SER A 137 -9.20 4.27 3.35
C SER A 137 -9.28 5.74 3.70
N THR A 138 -9.46 5.99 4.99
CA THR A 138 -9.37 7.30 5.61
C THR A 138 -8.27 7.28 6.66
N TYR A 139 -7.63 8.43 6.85
CA TYR A 139 -6.66 8.64 7.89
C TYR A 139 -6.90 10.02 8.49
N GLN A 140 -7.08 10.05 9.80
CA GLN A 140 -7.18 11.27 10.57
C GLN A 140 -6.02 11.33 11.54
N PHE A 141 -5.41 12.50 11.69
CA PHE A 141 -4.35 12.74 12.65
C PHE A 141 -4.49 14.11 13.28
N LYS A 142 -4.32 14.15 14.60
CA LYS A 142 -4.31 15.38 15.37
C LYS A 142 -3.14 15.39 16.33
N GLY A 143 -2.37 16.47 16.29
CA GLY A 143 -1.16 16.56 17.10
C GLY A 143 -0.29 17.74 16.74
N THR A 144 1.01 17.55 16.87
CA THR A 144 2.05 18.50 16.50
C THR A 144 3.10 17.82 15.63
N ALA A 145 3.59 18.53 14.62
CA ALA A 145 4.73 18.12 13.80
C ALA A 145 5.72 19.29 13.75
N HIS A 146 6.98 19.04 14.10
CA HIS A 146 8.05 20.04 14.24
C HIS A 146 7.60 21.29 15.03
N GLY A 147 6.87 21.07 16.12
CA GLY A 147 6.36 22.15 16.99
C GLY A 147 5.13 22.90 16.47
N HIS A 148 4.63 22.59 15.26
CA HIS A 148 3.43 23.21 14.70
C HIS A 148 2.21 22.30 14.88
N PRO A 149 1.03 22.85 15.21
CA PRO A 149 -0.19 22.06 15.31
C PRO A 149 -0.57 21.50 13.93
N VAL A 150 -0.95 20.23 13.91
CA VAL A 150 -1.43 19.52 12.73
C VAL A 150 -2.78 18.91 13.04
N ASP A 151 -3.76 19.20 12.18
CA ASP A 151 -5.05 18.52 12.12
C ASP A 151 -5.24 18.14 10.65
N GLN A 152 -5.18 16.84 10.36
CA GLN A 152 -5.09 16.33 9.00
C GLN A 152 -6.13 15.24 8.78
N HIS A 153 -6.92 15.40 7.73
CA HIS A 153 -7.76 14.36 7.16
C HIS A 153 -7.24 13.98 5.78
N VAL A 154 -7.13 12.69 5.53
CA VAL A 154 -6.71 12.10 4.26
C VAL A 154 -7.69 11.02 3.85
N GLU A 155 -8.05 11.03 2.58
CA GLU A 155 -8.80 9.96 1.94
C GLU A 155 -7.96 9.37 0.83
N SER A 156 -7.91 8.04 0.76
CA SER A 156 -7.27 7.35 -0.34
C SER A 156 -8.17 6.27 -0.93
N ASN A 157 -8.04 6.09 -2.24
CA ASN A 157 -8.56 4.92 -2.92
C ASN A 157 -7.46 4.34 -3.80
N GLY A 158 -7.50 3.04 -3.99
CA GLY A 158 -6.64 2.38 -4.96
C GLY A 158 -7.42 1.47 -5.88
N LYS A 159 -6.90 1.35 -7.09
CA LYS A 159 -7.42 0.49 -8.14
C LYS A 159 -6.30 -0.36 -8.72
N PHE A 160 -6.53 -1.66 -8.80
CA PHE A 160 -5.64 -2.58 -9.48
C PHE A 160 -5.67 -2.35 -10.99
N ILE A 161 -4.49 -2.24 -11.59
CA ILE A 161 -4.32 -1.95 -13.02
C ILE A 161 -3.86 -3.19 -13.77
N SER A 162 -2.84 -3.87 -13.28
CA SER A 162 -2.24 -5.04 -13.94
C SER A 162 -1.40 -5.86 -12.98
N ALA A 163 -1.24 -7.15 -13.25
CA ALA A 163 -0.33 -8.01 -12.49
C ALA A 163 1.16 -7.65 -12.76
N ASP A 164 1.44 -7.05 -13.93
CA ASP A 164 2.76 -6.56 -14.30
C ASP A 164 2.91 -5.08 -13.88
N CYS A 165 4.05 -4.75 -13.28
CA CYS A 165 4.41 -3.39 -12.86
C CYS A 165 5.08 -2.56 -13.95
N GLY A 166 5.51 -3.18 -15.06
CA GLY A 166 6.27 -2.52 -16.11
C GLY A 166 7.51 -1.83 -15.54
N ASP A 167 7.70 -0.54 -15.87
CA ASP A 167 8.85 0.25 -15.43
C ASP A 167 8.72 0.81 -14.00
N VAL A 168 7.59 0.59 -13.32
CA VAL A 168 7.37 1.07 -11.94
C VAL A 168 8.07 0.15 -10.96
N LYS A 169 9.17 0.64 -10.37
CA LYS A 169 9.93 -0.12 -9.38
C LYS A 169 9.06 -0.43 -8.14
N PRO A 170 9.12 -1.67 -7.61
CA PRO A 170 8.44 -2.04 -6.37
C PRO A 170 8.79 -1.11 -5.21
N PHE A 171 7.81 -0.76 -4.39
CA PHE A 171 7.99 0.16 -3.26
C PHE A 171 9.04 -0.33 -2.24
N ASP A 172 9.25 -1.65 -2.13
CA ASP A 172 10.32 -2.26 -1.33
C ASP A 172 11.74 -1.82 -1.73
N ALA A 173 11.95 -1.38 -2.97
CA ALA A 173 13.25 -0.89 -3.44
C ALA A 173 13.60 0.51 -2.88
N MET A 174 12.64 1.23 -2.29
CA MET A 174 12.86 2.46 -1.54
C MET A 174 13.07 2.19 -0.05
N LYS A 175 13.95 1.25 0.30
CA LYS A 175 14.63 1.36 1.59
C LYS A 175 15.55 2.57 1.49
N MET A 176 15.10 3.72 2.01
CA MET A 176 16.00 4.84 2.27
C MET A 176 17.10 4.32 3.20
N LYS A 177 18.32 4.37 2.67
CA LYS A 177 19.53 4.02 3.37
C LYS A 177 19.90 5.10 4.37
#